data_AF-A0A225UE53-F1
#
_entry.id   AF-A0A225UE53-F1
#
_cell.length_a   1.000
_cell.length_b   1.000
_cell.length_c   1.000
_cell.angle_alpha   90.00
_cell.angle_beta   90.00
_cell.angle_gamma   90.00
#
_symmetry.space_group_name_H-M   'P 1'
#
loop_
_entity.id
_entity.type
_entity.pdbx_description
1 polymer ?
#
loop_
_entity_poly.entity_id
_entity_poly.type
_entity_poly.pdbx_seq_one_letter_code
_entity_poly.pdbx_strand_id
1 'polypeptide(L)'
;RTPLRVLKKLYELLKGLLRAGLITFSNSPWASPIVIVLKKNGVDIRLCIDYKRVNAVTTVMEYAMPLVDDLLTDMEAYLWFCSLDAASGFWAVMMTERARKVSAFVCALGHFDWRRMPLGLKNVSMIYQRMMDNALWGFVQPKGGWKEYSERIQLAEEDVERTKTGVAESSTRLRSKFEAD
;
A
#
# COMPACT_ATOMS: atom_id res chain seq x y z
N ARG A 1 -9.69 -6.83 -28.71
CA ARG A 1 -9.30 -5.95 -29.83
C ARG A 1 -9.95 -4.58 -29.58
N THR A 2 -9.19 -3.48 -29.60
CA THR A 2 -9.72 -2.15 -29.26
C THR A 2 -10.62 -1.61 -30.40
N PRO A 3 -11.86 -1.17 -30.12
CA PRO A 3 -12.73 -0.61 -31.16
C PRO A 3 -12.16 0.65 -31.80
N LEU A 4 -12.25 0.77 -33.13
CA LEU A 4 -11.69 1.91 -33.89
C LEU A 4 -12.24 3.27 -33.44
N ARG A 5 -13.52 3.32 -33.03
CA ARG A 5 -14.18 4.53 -32.52
C ARG A 5 -13.47 5.14 -31.31
N VAL A 6 -12.75 4.31 -30.54
CA VAL A 6 -12.06 4.72 -29.31
C VAL A 6 -10.58 5.00 -29.55
N LEU A 7 -10.03 4.56 -30.68
CA LEU A 7 -8.59 4.60 -30.96
C LEU A 7 -8.02 6.03 -30.93
N LYS A 8 -8.73 7.01 -31.48
CA LYS A 8 -8.32 8.43 -31.44
C LYS A 8 -8.22 8.96 -30.01
N LYS A 9 -9.20 8.63 -29.16
CA LYS A 9 -9.21 9.04 -27.74
C LYS A 9 -8.11 8.34 -26.95
N LEU A 10 -7.89 7.06 -27.24
CA LEU A 10 -6.79 6.30 -26.64
C LEU A 10 -5.43 6.91 -27.02
N TYR A 11 -5.24 7.29 -28.28
CA TYR A 11 -4.02 7.95 -28.75
C TYR A 11 -3.75 9.26 -28.00
N GLU A 12 -4.73 10.15 -27.90
CA GLU A 12 -4.56 11.42 -27.17
C GLU A 12 -4.28 11.19 -25.68
N LEU A 13 -4.94 10.20 -25.07
CA LEU A 13 -4.69 9.83 -23.68
C LEU A 13 -3.25 9.32 -23.48
N LEU A 14 -2.79 8.38 -24.30
CA LEU A 14 -1.42 7.85 -24.22
C LEU A 14 -0.38 8.94 -24.46
N LYS A 15 -0.62 9.83 -25.43
CA LYS A 15 0.23 11.00 -25.69
C LYS A 15 0.33 11.92 -24.48
N GLY A 16 -0.79 12.16 -23.79
CA GLY A 16 -0.82 12.90 -22.52
C GLY A 16 0.02 12.22 -21.42
N LEU A 17 -0.17 10.91 -21.23
CA LEU A 17 0.58 10.13 -20.24
C LEU A 17 2.09 10.11 -20.53
N LEU A 18 2.49 10.02 -21.80
CA LEU A 18 3.89 10.08 -22.23
C LEU A 18 4.50 11.46 -21.95
N ARG A 19 3.80 12.54 -22.33
CA ARG A 19 4.25 13.93 -22.09
C ARG A 19 4.38 14.25 -20.61
N ALA A 20 3.45 13.78 -19.79
CA ALA A 20 3.50 13.93 -18.33
C ALA A 20 4.57 13.06 -17.66
N GLY A 21 5.22 12.19 -18.42
CA GLY A 21 6.27 11.31 -17.91
C GLY A 21 5.75 10.15 -17.05
N LEU A 22 4.46 9.85 -17.10
CA LEU A 22 3.83 8.80 -16.28
C LEU A 22 4.10 7.40 -16.84
N ILE A 23 4.21 7.30 -18.17
CA ILE A 23 4.53 6.07 -18.90
C ILE A 23 5.74 6.27 -19.82
N THR A 24 6.26 5.17 -20.35
CA THR A 24 7.23 5.12 -21.45
C THR A 24 6.99 3.88 -22.31
N PHE A 25 7.58 3.81 -23.50
CA PHE A 25 7.62 2.57 -24.27
C PHE A 25 8.39 1.50 -23.49
N SER A 26 7.88 0.27 -23.54
CA SER A 26 8.44 -0.87 -22.82
C SER A 26 8.98 -1.93 -23.77
N ASN A 27 9.97 -2.66 -23.30
CA ASN A 27 10.47 -3.92 -23.85
C ASN A 27 10.32 -5.08 -22.83
N SER A 28 9.48 -4.90 -21.82
CA SER A 28 9.26 -5.89 -20.76
C SER A 28 8.69 -7.19 -21.33
N PRO A 29 9.03 -8.37 -20.77
CA PRO A 29 8.33 -9.61 -21.12
C PRO A 29 6.88 -9.65 -20.64
N TRP A 30 6.47 -8.72 -19.76
CA TRP A 30 5.10 -8.61 -19.26
C TRP A 30 4.23 -7.78 -20.19
N ALA A 31 2.98 -8.20 -20.39
CA ALA A 31 2.04 -7.49 -21.26
C ALA A 31 0.60 -7.66 -20.76
N SER A 32 0.20 -6.83 -19.81
CA SER A 32 -1.19 -6.79 -19.34
C SER A 32 -2.08 -6.08 -20.36
N PRO A 33 -3.25 -6.63 -20.76
CA PRO A 33 -4.10 -5.98 -21.75
C PRO A 33 -4.83 -4.77 -21.15
N ILE A 34 -5.14 -3.79 -21.99
CA ILE A 34 -5.97 -2.65 -21.60
C ILE A 34 -7.48 -2.97 -21.63
N VAL A 35 -8.22 -2.33 -20.75
CA VAL A 35 -9.68 -2.28 -20.72
C VAL A 35 -10.10 -0.82 -20.77
N ILE A 36 -10.96 -0.46 -21.73
CA ILE A 36 -11.43 0.91 -21.88
C ILE A 36 -12.86 1.01 -21.37
N VAL A 37 -13.07 1.92 -20.42
CA VAL A 37 -14.39 2.20 -19.84
C VAL A 37 -14.81 3.61 -20.22
N LEU A 38 -16.06 3.79 -20.64
CA LEU A 38 -16.62 5.14 -20.87
C LEU A 38 -16.94 5.80 -19.54
N LYS A 39 -16.58 7.06 -19.36
CA LYS A 39 -17.01 7.87 -18.21
C LYS A 39 -18.51 8.14 -18.31
N LYS A 40 -19.11 8.59 -17.19
CA LYS A 40 -20.54 8.93 -17.10
C LYS A 40 -21.02 9.94 -18.15
N ASN A 41 -20.13 10.80 -18.64
CA ASN A 41 -20.45 11.75 -19.71
C ASN A 41 -20.61 11.10 -21.09
N GLY A 42 -20.40 9.78 -21.24
CA GLY A 42 -20.55 9.03 -22.49
C GLY A 42 -19.49 9.32 -23.55
N VAL A 43 -18.65 10.34 -23.33
CA VAL A 43 -17.65 10.82 -24.28
C VAL A 43 -16.25 10.43 -23.83
N ASP A 44 -15.87 10.73 -22.59
CA ASP A 44 -14.51 10.48 -22.14
C ASP A 44 -14.26 9.01 -21.85
N ILE A 45 -13.00 8.62 -21.96
CA ILE A 45 -12.55 7.26 -21.62
C ILE A 45 -11.75 7.24 -20.32
N ARG A 46 -11.82 6.10 -19.63
CA ARG A 46 -10.89 5.70 -18.58
C ARG A 46 -10.07 4.54 -19.12
N LEU A 47 -8.76 4.70 -19.07
CA LEU A 47 -7.82 3.63 -19.33
C LEU A 47 -7.67 2.79 -18.06
N CYS A 48 -8.11 1.55 -18.13
CA CYS A 48 -7.86 0.54 -17.10
C CYS A 48 -6.90 -0.51 -17.68
N ILE A 49 -6.09 -1.12 -16.82
CA ILE A 49 -5.19 -2.20 -17.21
C ILE A 49 -5.63 -3.44 -16.43
N ASP A 50 -5.82 -4.55 -17.13
CA ASP A 50 -6.23 -5.80 -16.50
C ASP A 50 -5.02 -6.48 -15.85
N TYR A 51 -4.73 -6.10 -14.61
CA TYR A 51 -3.69 -6.71 -13.80
C TYR A 51 -4.13 -7.98 -13.07
N LYS A 52 -5.28 -8.60 -13.38
CA LYS A 52 -5.75 -9.80 -12.65
C LYS A 52 -4.69 -10.90 -12.56
N ARG A 53 -4.00 -11.20 -13.66
CA ARG A 53 -2.93 -12.20 -13.71
C ARG A 53 -1.70 -11.78 -12.89
N VAL A 54 -1.31 -10.51 -13.00
CA VAL A 54 -0.21 -9.94 -12.21
C VAL A 54 -0.54 -10.02 -10.72
N ASN A 55 -1.76 -9.64 -10.32
CA ASN A 55 -2.21 -9.63 -8.94
C ASN A 55 -2.35 -11.04 -8.35
N ALA A 56 -2.64 -12.06 -9.16
CA ALA A 56 -2.70 -13.45 -8.72
C ALA A 56 -1.31 -13.98 -8.31
N VAL A 57 -0.25 -13.58 -9.01
CA VAL A 57 1.14 -13.99 -8.71
C VAL A 57 1.89 -13.02 -7.79
N THR A 58 1.26 -11.89 -7.45
CA THR A 58 1.84 -10.89 -6.55
C THR A 58 1.50 -11.20 -5.10
N THR A 59 2.53 -11.38 -4.27
CA THR A 59 2.40 -11.47 -2.81
C THR A 59 1.76 -10.21 -2.25
N VAL A 60 0.75 -10.39 -1.40
CA VAL A 60 0.09 -9.28 -0.71
C VAL A 60 1.07 -8.62 0.23
N MET A 61 1.07 -7.29 0.27
CA MET A 61 1.81 -6.55 1.28
C MET A 61 1.05 -6.64 2.61
N GLU A 62 1.70 -7.11 3.66
CA GLU A 62 1.13 -7.04 5.00
C GLU A 62 1.33 -5.62 5.53
N TYR A 63 0.23 -4.85 5.54
CA TYR A 63 0.18 -3.54 6.15
C TYR A 63 -1.19 -3.38 6.82
N ALA A 64 -1.17 -3.02 8.10
CA ALA A 64 -2.39 -2.79 8.86
C ALA A 64 -3.03 -1.48 8.38
N MET A 65 -4.07 -1.60 7.57
CA MET A 65 -4.91 -0.46 7.23
C MET A 65 -5.76 -0.11 8.48
N PRO A 66 -5.77 1.15 8.92
CA PRO A 66 -6.63 1.56 10.03
C PRO A 66 -8.10 1.36 9.67
N LEU A 67 -8.92 0.97 10.65
CA LEU A 67 -10.36 0.90 10.45
C LEU A 67 -10.93 2.31 10.42
N VAL A 68 -11.99 2.49 9.64
CA VAL A 68 -12.65 3.80 9.53
C VAL A 68 -13.19 4.26 10.88
N ASP A 69 -13.74 3.34 11.68
CA ASP A 69 -14.30 3.65 13.00
C ASP A 69 -13.22 4.12 13.98
N ASP A 70 -12.02 3.51 13.94
CA ASP A 70 -10.88 3.94 14.75
C ASP A 70 -10.45 5.37 14.40
N LEU A 71 -10.44 5.71 13.10
CA LEU A 71 -10.10 7.05 12.63
C LEU A 71 -11.16 8.10 13.00
N LEU A 72 -12.43 7.72 13.07
CA LEU A 72 -13.54 8.64 13.36
C LEU A 72 -13.75 8.88 14.85
N THR A 73 -13.41 7.92 15.71
CA THR A 73 -13.58 8.03 17.18
C THR A 73 -12.83 9.25 17.73
N ASP A 74 -11.62 9.49 17.24
CA ASP A 74 -10.83 10.65 17.67
C ASP A 74 -11.38 11.99 17.14
N MET A 75 -12.25 11.97 16.12
CA MET A 75 -12.80 13.18 15.52
C MET A 75 -13.90 13.82 16.39
N GLU A 76 -14.60 13.06 17.25
CA GLU A 76 -15.70 13.59 18.09
C GLU A 76 -15.27 14.75 19.00
N ALA A 77 -13.98 14.81 19.36
CA ALA A 77 -13.42 15.85 20.22
C ALA A 77 -13.18 17.19 19.50
N TYR A 78 -13.39 17.28 18.18
CA TYR A 78 -13.04 18.45 17.38
C TYR A 78 -14.26 19.13 16.76
N LEU A 79 -14.28 20.47 16.80
CA LEU A 79 -15.39 21.29 16.30
C LEU A 79 -15.32 21.60 14.79
N TRP A 80 -14.10 21.63 14.23
CA TRP A 80 -13.84 22.04 12.85
C TRP A 80 -12.97 21.01 12.14
N PHE A 81 -13.33 20.68 10.91
CA PHE A 81 -12.63 19.72 10.08
C PHE A 81 -12.23 20.34 8.75
N CYS A 82 -11.07 19.93 8.23
CA CYS A 82 -10.62 20.24 6.88
C CYS A 82 -10.39 18.93 6.14
N SER A 83 -10.99 18.79 4.97
CA SER A 83 -10.77 17.65 4.07
C SER A 83 -9.87 18.07 2.92
N LEU A 84 -8.79 17.31 2.71
CA LEU A 84 -7.81 17.53 1.66
C LEU A 84 -7.80 16.32 0.72
N ASP A 85 -8.04 16.54 -0.57
CA ASP A 85 -7.97 15.49 -1.59
C ASP A 85 -6.60 15.49 -2.28
N ALA A 86 -5.88 14.38 -2.16
CA ALA A 86 -4.62 14.17 -2.87
C ALA A 86 -4.89 13.74 -4.32
N ALA A 87 -5.33 14.69 -5.15
CA ALA A 87 -5.67 14.46 -6.54
C ALA A 87 -4.50 13.77 -7.29
N SER A 88 -4.78 12.60 -7.87
CA SER A 88 -3.77 11.76 -8.55
C SER A 88 -2.61 11.31 -7.65
N GLY A 89 -2.82 11.17 -6.34
CA GLY A 89 -1.78 10.85 -5.35
C GLY A 89 -0.91 9.66 -5.71
N PHE A 90 -1.47 8.58 -6.26
CA PHE A 90 -0.66 7.43 -6.71
C PHE A 90 0.37 7.80 -7.78
N TRP A 91 0.06 8.73 -8.69
CA TRP A 91 0.99 9.16 -9.72
C TRP A 91 2.17 9.99 -9.18
N ALA A 92 2.09 10.46 -7.93
CA ALA A 92 3.24 11.05 -7.25
C ALA A 92 4.28 9.99 -6.87
N VAL A 93 3.88 8.73 -6.71
CA VAL A 93 4.79 7.66 -6.27
C VAL A 93 5.57 7.09 -7.45
N MET A 94 6.90 7.08 -7.35
CA MET A 94 7.78 6.47 -8.36
C MET A 94 7.82 4.95 -8.23
N MET A 95 7.85 4.27 -9.38
CA MET A 95 7.96 2.81 -9.44
C MET A 95 9.42 2.38 -9.43
N THR A 96 9.72 1.29 -8.72
CA THR A 96 11.02 0.61 -8.83
C THR A 96 11.14 -0.06 -10.20
N GLU A 97 12.37 -0.19 -10.72
CA GLU A 97 12.60 -0.75 -12.06
C GLU A 97 11.98 -2.13 -12.26
N ARG A 98 12.01 -2.99 -11.24
CA ARG A 98 11.32 -4.28 -11.25
C ARG A 98 9.81 -4.13 -11.41
N ALA A 99 9.20 -3.23 -10.65
CA ALA A 99 7.77 -3.00 -10.69
C ALA A 99 7.31 -2.31 -11.99
N ARG A 100 8.17 -1.49 -12.61
CA ARG A 100 7.95 -0.92 -13.95
C ARG A 100 7.79 -2.02 -14.99
N LYS A 101 8.70 -3.00 -15.02
CA LYS A 101 8.59 -4.13 -15.95
C LYS A 101 7.28 -4.90 -15.76
N VAL A 102 6.87 -5.15 -14.52
CA VAL A 102 5.62 -5.88 -14.19
C VAL A 102 4.37 -5.08 -14.55
N SER A 103 4.42 -3.75 -14.45
CA SER A 103 3.31 -2.85 -14.82
C SER A 103 3.15 -2.64 -16.32
N ALA A 104 3.97 -3.31 -17.14
CA ALA A 104 3.90 -3.18 -18.57
C ALA A 104 2.54 -3.66 -19.13
N PHE A 105 2.00 -2.89 -20.07
CA PHE A 105 0.70 -3.10 -20.68
C PHE A 105 0.74 -2.93 -22.18
N VAL A 106 -0.14 -3.65 -22.87
CA VAL A 106 -0.20 -3.70 -24.33
C VAL A 106 -1.55 -3.19 -24.84
N CYS A 107 -1.50 -2.42 -25.92
CA CYS A 107 -2.67 -1.93 -26.63
C CYS A 107 -2.43 -1.90 -28.14
N ALA A 108 -3.47 -1.53 -28.91
CA ALA A 108 -3.38 -1.43 -30.36
C ALA A 108 -2.32 -0.43 -30.87
N LEU A 109 -1.85 0.48 -30.02
CA LEU A 109 -0.88 1.54 -30.37
C LEU A 109 0.54 1.24 -29.88
N GLY A 110 0.76 0.13 -29.18
CA GLY A 110 2.09 -0.27 -28.72
C GLY A 110 2.11 -0.87 -27.31
N HIS A 111 3.33 -0.99 -26.81
CA HIS A 111 3.67 -1.59 -25.52
C HIS A 111 4.34 -0.54 -24.63
N PHE A 112 3.81 -0.38 -23.42
CA PHE A 112 4.20 0.68 -22.52
C PHE A 112 4.38 0.15 -21.10
N ASP A 113 5.20 0.81 -20.29
CA ASP A 113 5.30 0.58 -18.86
C ASP A 113 5.11 1.88 -18.08
N TRP A 114 4.73 1.73 -16.80
CA TRP A 114 4.51 2.86 -15.92
C TRP A 114 5.77 3.25 -15.18
N ARG A 115 6.12 4.53 -15.19
CA ARG A 115 7.16 5.14 -14.34
C ARG A 115 6.63 5.55 -12.97
N ARG A 116 5.35 5.90 -12.89
CA ARG A 116 4.64 6.25 -11.66
C ARG A 116 3.59 5.20 -11.33
N MET A 117 3.20 5.09 -10.07
CA MET A 117 2.35 3.99 -9.62
C MET A 117 0.99 3.97 -10.34
N PRO A 118 0.67 2.92 -11.11
CA PRO A 118 -0.62 2.81 -11.77
C PRO A 118 -1.70 2.34 -10.82
N LEU A 119 -2.95 2.63 -11.19
CA LEU A 119 -4.11 2.01 -10.56
C LEU A 119 -4.22 0.52 -10.94
N GLY A 120 -4.81 -0.27 -10.05
CA GLY A 120 -5.19 -1.66 -10.31
C GLY A 120 -4.16 -2.73 -9.95
N LEU A 121 -2.94 -2.36 -9.56
CA LEU A 121 -1.98 -3.29 -8.94
C LEU A 121 -2.37 -3.57 -7.48
N LYS A 122 -2.17 -4.82 -7.04
CA LYS A 122 -2.65 -5.35 -5.75
C LYS A 122 -2.27 -4.52 -4.52
N ASN A 123 -1.02 -4.05 -4.45
CA ASN A 123 -0.45 -3.45 -3.23
C ASN A 123 -0.46 -1.90 -3.25
N VAL A 124 -1.10 -1.28 -4.25
CA VAL A 124 -1.04 0.19 -4.46
C VAL A 124 -1.55 0.98 -3.26
N SER A 125 -2.71 0.60 -2.72
CA SER A 125 -3.32 1.26 -1.55
C SER A 125 -2.43 1.13 -0.31
N MET A 126 -1.92 -0.07 -0.03
CA MET A 126 -1.06 -0.33 1.14
C MET A 126 0.25 0.45 1.07
N ILE A 127 0.90 0.48 -0.10
CA ILE A 127 2.13 1.26 -0.27
C ILE A 127 1.84 2.75 -0.09
N TYR A 128 0.73 3.24 -0.63
CA TYR A 128 0.36 4.65 -0.50
C TYR A 128 0.04 5.01 0.95
N GLN A 129 -0.74 4.20 1.66
CA GLN A 129 -1.03 4.40 3.08
C GLN A 129 0.26 4.45 3.90
N ARG A 130 1.14 3.46 3.74
CA ARG A 130 2.43 3.44 4.44
C ARG A 130 3.27 4.67 4.13
N MET A 131 3.25 5.15 2.89
CA MET A 131 3.95 6.37 2.51
C MET A 131 3.36 7.60 3.21
N MET A 132 2.03 7.71 3.28
CA MET A 132 1.34 8.81 3.97
C MET A 132 1.62 8.76 5.48
N ASP A 133 1.56 7.60 6.11
CA ASP A 133 1.85 7.43 7.54
C ASP A 133 3.29 7.82 7.86
N ASN A 134 4.24 7.47 6.99
CA ASN A 134 5.63 7.89 7.13
C ASN A 134 5.81 9.41 6.90
N ALA A 135 5.12 9.98 5.92
CA ALA A 135 5.24 11.41 5.58
C ALA A 135 4.60 12.31 6.64
N LEU A 136 3.52 11.84 7.26
CA LEU A 136 2.80 12.51 8.33
C LEU A 136 3.25 12.06 9.72
N TRP A 137 4.33 11.28 9.78
CA TRP A 137 4.90 10.81 11.03
C TRP A 137 5.25 11.99 11.93
N GLY A 138 4.71 11.98 13.16
CA GLY A 138 4.89 13.05 14.14
C GLY A 138 3.82 14.15 14.12
N PHE A 139 2.99 14.23 13.08
CA PHE A 139 1.88 15.20 13.00
C PHE A 139 0.52 14.59 13.38
N VAL A 140 0.34 13.29 13.14
CA VAL A 140 -0.97 12.59 13.26
C VAL A 140 -1.02 11.68 14.50
N GLN A 141 -0.20 11.95 15.53
CA GLN A 141 -0.25 11.14 16.76
C GLN A 141 -1.45 11.52 17.64
N PRO A 142 -2.18 10.55 18.21
CA PRO A 142 -3.19 10.82 19.23
C PRO A 142 -2.55 11.60 20.39
N LYS A 143 -3.27 12.55 20.99
CA LYS A 143 -2.79 13.27 22.18
C LYS A 143 -2.55 12.25 23.31
N GLY A 144 -1.30 12.10 23.73
CA GLY A 144 -0.83 11.05 24.66
C GLY A 144 0.30 10.22 24.05
N GLY A 145 0.22 9.98 22.73
CA GLY A 145 1.30 9.49 21.87
C GLY A 145 1.93 8.15 22.28
N TRP A 146 2.88 7.70 21.47
CA TRP A 146 3.69 6.48 21.69
C TRP A 146 4.36 6.37 23.07
N LYS A 147 4.32 7.39 23.94
CA LYS A 147 4.82 7.32 25.31
C LYS A 147 4.06 6.28 26.13
N GLU A 148 2.73 6.34 26.12
CA GLU A 148 1.92 5.41 26.91
C GLU A 148 2.05 3.98 26.35
N TYR A 149 2.15 3.84 25.02
CA TYR A 149 2.41 2.55 24.37
C TYR A 149 3.84 2.05 24.61
N SER A 150 4.86 2.91 24.60
CA SER A 150 6.24 2.52 24.89
C SER A 150 6.43 2.14 26.36
N GLU A 151 5.77 2.84 27.27
CA GLU A 151 5.73 2.49 28.69
C GLU A 151 5.07 1.12 28.88
N ARG A 152 3.96 0.84 28.17
CA ARG A 152 3.32 -0.49 28.19
C ARG A 152 4.20 -1.60 27.61
N ILE A 153 4.94 -1.32 26.53
CA ILE A 153 5.90 -2.28 25.96
C ILE A 153 7.04 -2.54 26.94
N GLN A 154 7.64 -1.49 27.52
CA GLN A 154 8.72 -1.61 28.51
C GLN A 154 8.27 -2.40 29.73
N LEU A 155 7.08 -2.12 30.27
CA LEU A 155 6.49 -2.89 31.37
C LEU A 155 6.30 -4.36 31.02
N ALA A 156 5.87 -4.67 29.80
CA ALA A 156 5.70 -6.05 29.33
C ALA A 156 7.06 -6.77 29.15
N GLU A 157 8.07 -6.08 28.63
CA GLU A 157 9.44 -6.61 28.50
C GLU A 157 10.04 -6.92 29.89
N GLU A 158 9.88 -6.02 30.86
CA GLU A 158 10.32 -6.21 32.24
C GLU A 158 9.63 -7.40 32.91
N ASP A 159 8.34 -7.61 32.65
CA ASP A 159 7.58 -8.70 33.27
C ASP A 159 7.96 -10.08 32.72
N VAL A 160 8.25 -10.14 31.41
CA VAL A 160 8.82 -11.33 30.77
C VAL A 160 10.19 -11.66 31.39
N GLU A 161 11.02 -10.65 31.64
CA GLU A 161 12.36 -10.85 32.20
C GLU A 161 12.31 -11.25 33.69
N ARG A 162 11.38 -10.69 34.48
CA ARG A 162 11.07 -11.13 35.86
C ARG A 162 10.58 -12.58 35.90
N THR A 163 9.73 -12.98 34.96
CA THR A 163 9.21 -14.35 34.90
C THR A 163 10.31 -15.35 34.54
N LYS A 164 11.21 -15.01 33.60
CA LYS A 164 12.37 -15.85 33.26
C LYS A 164 13.35 -16.01 34.43
N THR A 165 13.63 -14.93 35.16
CA THR A 165 14.51 -14.95 36.33
C THR A 165 13.88 -15.70 37.51
N GLY A 166 12.58 -15.56 37.75
CA GLY A 166 11.85 -16.34 38.77
C GLY A 166 11.75 -17.85 38.45
N VAL A 167 11.71 -18.23 37.16
CA VAL A 167 11.78 -19.64 36.74
C VAL A 167 13.20 -20.21 36.92
N ALA A 168 14.24 -19.40 36.73
CA ALA A 168 15.62 -19.80 37.00
C ALA A 168 15.91 -19.95 38.52
N GLU A 169 15.33 -19.09 39.36
CA GLU A 169 15.45 -19.17 40.83
C GLU A 169 14.60 -20.31 41.44
N SER A 170 13.44 -20.63 40.86
CA SER A 170 12.65 -21.81 41.29
C SER A 170 13.24 -23.14 40.82
N SER A 171 13.93 -23.17 39.67
CA SER A 171 14.70 -24.34 39.20
C SER A 171 15.92 -24.65 40.09
N THR A 172 16.50 -23.63 40.74
CA THR A 172 17.63 -23.81 41.66
C THR A 172 17.23 -24.19 43.09
N ARG A 173 15.92 -24.30 43.39
CA ARG A 173 15.42 -24.56 44.75
C ARG A 173 14.37 -25.67 44.83
N LEU A 174 14.66 -26.87 44.33
CA LEU A 174 14.38 -28.13 45.05
C LEU A 174 14.95 -29.36 44.32
N ARG A 175 15.95 -30.00 44.91
CA ARG A 175 16.02 -31.47 45.09
C ARG A 175 17.17 -31.79 46.06
N SER A 176 16.91 -31.62 47.35
CA SER A 176 17.75 -32.18 48.41
C SER A 176 17.29 -33.59 48.75
N LYS A 177 18.14 -34.57 48.42
CA LYS A 177 18.42 -35.88 49.05
C LYS A 177 17.27 -36.83 49.50
N PHE A 178 17.33 -38.03 48.88
CA PHE A 178 17.30 -39.42 49.43
C PHE A 178 16.01 -40.16 49.83
N GLU A 179 16.09 -41.50 49.60
CA GLU A 179 15.21 -42.65 49.89
C GLU A 179 13.98 -42.84 48.95
N ALA A 180 13.67 -44.01 48.37
CA ALA A 180 14.10 -45.40 48.54
C ALA A 180 13.76 -46.21 47.25
N ASP A 181 14.43 -47.38 47.14
CA ASP A 181 14.32 -48.51 46.18
C ASP A 181 15.03 -48.42 44.82
#